data_AF-A0A9D8KKB9-F1
#
_entry.id   AF-A0A9D8KKB9-F1
#
_cell.length_a   1.000
_cell.length_b   1.000
_cell.length_c   1.000
_cell.angle_alpha   90.00
_cell.angle_beta   90.00
_cell.angle_gamma   90.00
#
_symmetry.space_group_name_H-M   'P 1'
#
loop_
_entity.id
_entity.type
_entity.pdbx_description
1 polymer ?
#
loop_
_entity_poly.entity_id
_entity_poly.type
_entity_poly.pdbx_seq_one_letter_code
_entity_poly.pdbx_strand_id
1 'polypeptide(L)'
;MPPSPPCPALSMASRRLHLGLLAAFGAFAVLTLLGGCAAPAGGRLAPINRWTQMAPDDTISLRAIIAGDAECPVAQVDGASRPMLPRARATRGALPDSAAASNPAFEPAFAVTTCELALPRTARQTSIDGQPVALPGADIRRIVVVGDTGCRVQVAASGASAPIQDCTDPARWPWPRIAGAAARTRPDLVIHVGDYHYREYCNDPALCSPLQAKGVVIGYDWAGWNADFFTPAAPLLAAAPWVVVRGNHENCDRAGAGWLRFLSPLPYQTCSNQSYKTASHSLLTNNLTADAYRIDLGSELTLVVADNAGFQDYLPAGKTPQDGEIFWNTLQALHTSSATQPVWLLLHKPLWYDLLPPSAEPNALQAHLRNTLPANVQFLLAGHEHAFETINFAPSADPANYPTGRPAQVIVGGSGTQLEAFDPLSPFYEGQGGAGSKERSHPAGLLYDGVAASSGILLNRYSFLLLERDDAGWAGTLMDPDGAPINRCRLNGERKQIACVFPGPQARE
;
A
#
# COMPACT_ATOMS: atom_id res chain seq x y z
N MET A 1 -34.70 -54.92 -25.05
CA MET A 1 -36.13 -54.98 -25.45
C MET A 1 -36.73 -53.60 -25.25
N PRO A 2 -37.53 -53.07 -26.18
CA PRO A 2 -37.06 -52.48 -27.45
C PRO A 2 -37.57 -51.01 -27.56
N PRO A 3 -37.73 -50.38 -28.74
CA PRO A 3 -36.74 -49.47 -29.34
C PRO A 3 -37.29 -48.06 -29.64
N SER A 4 -36.40 -47.15 -30.07
CA SER A 4 -36.73 -45.92 -30.81
C SER A 4 -37.45 -46.23 -32.14
N PRO A 5 -38.29 -45.31 -32.65
CA PRO A 5 -38.15 -44.86 -34.05
C PRO A 5 -38.64 -43.38 -34.24
N PRO A 6 -38.74 -42.83 -35.47
CA PRO A 6 -37.63 -42.46 -36.34
C PRO A 6 -37.74 -41.01 -36.88
N CYS A 7 -36.69 -40.57 -37.58
CA CYS A 7 -36.70 -39.42 -38.48
C CYS A 7 -37.20 -39.85 -39.88
N PRO A 8 -37.93 -39.02 -40.65
CA PRO A 8 -38.08 -39.23 -42.08
C PRO A 8 -37.31 -38.18 -42.92
N ALA A 9 -37.08 -38.61 -44.15
CA ALA A 9 -36.07 -38.15 -45.08
C ALA A 9 -36.50 -37.02 -46.03
N LEU A 10 -35.46 -36.37 -46.56
CA LEU A 10 -35.28 -35.78 -47.89
C LEU A 10 -36.39 -35.99 -48.94
N SER A 11 -36.76 -34.88 -49.60
CA SER A 11 -37.28 -34.87 -50.97
C SER A 11 -36.55 -33.80 -51.80
N MET A 12 -35.74 -34.26 -52.75
CA MET A 12 -35.30 -33.46 -53.89
C MET A 12 -36.48 -33.23 -54.83
N ALA A 13 -36.62 -32.00 -55.32
CA ALA A 13 -37.29 -31.76 -56.60
C ALA A 13 -36.52 -30.70 -57.38
N SER A 14 -35.83 -31.19 -58.41
CA SER A 14 -35.29 -30.42 -59.52
C SER A 14 -36.42 -29.84 -60.37
N ARG A 15 -36.22 -28.65 -60.95
CA ARG A 15 -36.57 -28.37 -62.36
C ARG A 15 -36.12 -26.98 -62.83
N ARG A 16 -35.22 -27.05 -63.82
CA ARG A 16 -35.22 -26.38 -65.13
C ARG A 16 -34.80 -24.91 -65.24
N LEU A 17 -33.67 -24.80 -65.96
CA LEU A 17 -33.21 -23.69 -66.79
C LEU A 17 -34.33 -22.96 -67.54
N HIS A 18 -34.20 -21.63 -67.63
CA HIS A 18 -34.41 -20.91 -68.89
C HIS A 18 -33.28 -19.91 -69.13
N LEU A 19 -32.74 -20.00 -70.35
CA LEU A 19 -31.79 -19.11 -70.99
C LEU A 19 -32.46 -17.76 -71.31
N GLY A 20 -31.74 -16.66 -71.13
CA GLY A 20 -32.12 -15.33 -71.63
C GLY A 20 -30.90 -14.40 -71.67
N LEU A 21 -30.55 -13.95 -72.86
CA LEU A 21 -29.30 -13.32 -73.29
C LEU A 21 -29.33 -11.77 -73.17
N LEU A 22 -28.14 -11.14 -73.09
CA LEU A 22 -27.79 -9.73 -73.43
C LEU A 22 -28.19 -8.66 -72.38
N ALA A 23 -27.43 -7.60 -72.05
CA ALA A 23 -26.30 -6.94 -72.69
C ALA A 23 -25.41 -6.19 -71.67
N ALA A 24 -24.21 -5.83 -72.12
CA ALA A 24 -23.09 -5.21 -71.40
C ALA A 24 -23.34 -3.79 -70.86
N PHE A 25 -22.64 -3.42 -69.77
CA PHE A 25 -21.91 -2.15 -69.61
C PHE A 25 -20.84 -2.31 -68.53
N GLY A 26 -19.60 -1.97 -68.87
CA GLY A 26 -18.44 -2.16 -68.02
C GLY A 26 -18.23 -1.05 -66.97
N ALA A 27 -17.55 -1.43 -65.89
CA ALA A 27 -16.74 -0.52 -65.09
C ALA A 27 -15.55 -1.33 -64.52
N PHE A 28 -14.36 -1.06 -65.05
CA PHE A 28 -13.09 -1.52 -64.49
C PHE A 28 -12.85 -0.73 -63.19
N ALA A 29 -13.00 -1.37 -62.04
CA ALA A 29 -12.49 -0.84 -60.77
C ALA A 29 -11.06 -1.38 -60.56
N VAL A 30 -10.08 -0.51 -60.79
CA VAL A 30 -8.68 -0.74 -60.42
C VAL A 30 -8.60 -0.67 -58.89
N LEU A 31 -8.49 -1.82 -58.21
CA LEU A 31 -8.11 -1.88 -56.81
C LEU A 31 -6.58 -1.76 -56.72
N THR A 32 -6.09 -0.56 -56.40
CA THR A 32 -4.72 -0.34 -55.95
C THR A 32 -4.55 -0.91 -54.55
N LEU A 33 -4.02 -2.14 -54.46
CA LEU A 33 -3.48 -2.72 -53.23
C LEU A 33 -2.24 -1.93 -52.81
N LEU A 34 -2.42 -0.92 -51.96
CA LEU A 34 -1.33 -0.34 -51.17
C LEU A 34 -0.93 -1.38 -50.11
N GLY A 35 0.01 -2.25 -50.47
CA GLY A 35 0.74 -3.10 -49.54
C GLY A 35 1.61 -2.23 -48.64
N GLY A 36 1.03 -1.68 -47.58
CA GLY A 36 1.77 -1.13 -46.47
C GLY A 36 2.54 -2.26 -45.79
N CYS A 37 3.87 -2.15 -45.75
CA CYS A 37 4.71 -2.99 -44.92
C CYS A 37 4.31 -2.78 -43.45
N ALA A 38 3.39 -3.59 -42.95
CA ALA A 38 3.25 -3.81 -41.53
C ALA A 38 4.51 -4.54 -41.09
N ALA A 39 5.48 -3.79 -40.57
CA ALA A 39 6.52 -4.39 -39.76
C ALA A 39 5.80 -5.24 -38.69
N PRO A 40 6.19 -6.50 -38.46
CA PRO A 40 5.62 -7.24 -37.35
C PRO A 40 5.87 -6.39 -36.12
N ALA A 41 4.79 -6.06 -35.38
CA ALA A 41 4.94 -5.49 -34.06
C ALA A 41 5.78 -6.49 -33.27
N GLY A 42 7.09 -6.24 -33.15
CA GLY A 42 7.99 -7.05 -32.34
C GLY A 42 7.32 -7.15 -30.98
N GLY A 43 6.93 -8.37 -30.61
CA GLY A 43 6.01 -8.64 -29.52
C GLY A 43 6.50 -7.97 -28.25
N ARG A 44 5.97 -6.79 -27.96
CA ARG A 44 6.34 -6.05 -26.77
C ARG A 44 5.77 -6.81 -25.60
N LEU A 45 6.64 -7.24 -24.67
CA LEU A 45 6.19 -7.94 -23.48
C LEU A 45 5.23 -7.03 -22.72
N ALA A 46 4.03 -7.53 -22.45
CA ALA A 46 3.05 -6.80 -21.66
C ALA A 46 3.64 -6.48 -20.27
N PRO A 47 3.37 -5.30 -19.71
CA PRO A 47 3.74 -4.97 -18.34
C PRO A 47 3.22 -6.02 -17.37
N ILE A 48 4.10 -6.41 -16.44
CA ILE A 48 3.78 -7.28 -15.30
C ILE A 48 2.75 -6.57 -14.42
N ASN A 49 2.95 -5.26 -14.17
CA ASN A 49 2.06 -4.42 -13.38
C ASN A 49 1.96 -3.02 -13.97
N ARG A 50 0.82 -2.35 -13.71
CA ARG A 50 0.53 -0.95 -14.06
C ARG A 50 -0.42 -0.34 -13.04
N TRP A 51 -0.13 0.87 -12.59
CA TRP A 51 -0.94 1.58 -11.60
C TRP A 51 -0.62 3.07 -11.61
N THR A 52 -1.37 3.85 -10.84
CA THR A 52 -1.07 5.27 -10.61
C THR A 52 -0.87 5.53 -9.12
N GLN A 53 -0.03 6.53 -8.83
CA GLN A 53 0.19 7.02 -7.48
C GLN A 53 0.01 8.53 -7.44
N MET A 54 -0.55 9.03 -6.35
CA MET A 54 -0.56 10.46 -6.05
C MET A 54 0.83 10.87 -5.61
N ALA A 55 1.38 11.91 -6.23
CA ALA A 55 2.71 12.44 -5.96
C ALA A 55 2.61 13.91 -5.53
N PRO A 56 3.69 14.51 -4.99
CA PRO A 56 3.71 15.92 -4.62
C PRO A 56 3.33 16.87 -5.77
N ASP A 57 3.06 18.12 -5.43
CA ASP A 57 2.83 19.22 -6.38
C ASP A 57 1.70 18.97 -7.38
N ASP A 58 0.64 18.30 -6.93
CA ASP A 58 -0.53 18.00 -7.74
C ASP A 58 -0.20 17.16 -8.99
N THR A 59 0.71 16.19 -8.84
CA THR A 59 1.10 15.28 -9.91
C THR A 59 0.60 13.86 -9.67
N ILE A 60 0.39 13.14 -10.78
CA ILE A 60 0.08 11.71 -10.77
C ILE A 60 1.26 10.98 -11.41
N SER A 61 1.81 9.98 -10.73
CA SER A 61 2.82 9.11 -11.30
C SER A 61 2.17 7.86 -11.90
N LEU A 62 2.15 7.77 -13.23
CA LEU A 62 1.77 6.55 -13.94
C LEU A 62 2.97 5.59 -13.96
N ARG A 63 2.76 4.39 -13.42
CA ARG A 63 3.80 3.37 -13.21
C ARG A 63 3.56 2.14 -14.07
N ALA A 64 4.65 1.52 -14.53
CA ALA A 64 4.63 0.18 -15.10
C ALA A 64 5.88 -0.60 -14.68
N ILE A 65 5.73 -1.92 -14.52
CA ILE A 65 6.86 -2.84 -14.34
C ILE A 65 6.91 -3.77 -15.55
N ILE A 66 8.07 -3.88 -16.19
CA ILE A 66 8.31 -4.75 -17.35
C ILE A 66 9.44 -5.74 -17.04
N ALA A 67 9.41 -6.90 -17.69
CA ALA A 67 10.42 -7.93 -17.51
C ALA A 67 11.79 -7.49 -18.06
N GLY A 68 12.86 -7.78 -17.31
CA GLY A 68 14.24 -7.52 -17.72
C GLY A 68 14.53 -6.05 -18.03
N ASP A 69 15.36 -5.85 -19.06
CA ASP A 69 15.82 -4.55 -19.56
C ASP A 69 15.03 -4.06 -20.77
N ALA A 70 13.82 -4.61 -20.99
CA ALA A 70 12.95 -4.19 -22.07
C ALA A 70 12.66 -2.67 -22.05
N GLU A 71 12.26 -2.12 -23.20
CA GLU A 71 11.97 -0.69 -23.33
C GLU A 71 10.62 -0.29 -22.71
N CYS A 72 10.61 0.83 -21.99
CA CYS A 72 9.44 1.34 -21.29
C CYS A 72 8.25 1.64 -22.21
N PRO A 73 7.03 1.18 -21.87
CA PRO A 73 5.87 1.22 -22.75
C PRO A 73 5.46 2.64 -23.16
N VAL A 74 4.64 2.74 -24.20
CA VAL A 74 3.98 3.99 -24.57
C VAL A 74 2.60 3.98 -23.92
N ALA A 75 2.31 5.00 -23.12
CA ALA A 75 0.98 5.22 -22.59
C ALA A 75 0.15 6.01 -23.60
N GLN A 76 -1.15 5.75 -23.64
CA GLN A 76 -2.12 6.70 -24.21
C GLN A 76 -2.63 7.57 -23.07
N VAL A 77 -2.60 8.89 -23.24
CA VAL A 77 -3.10 9.87 -22.27
C VAL A 77 -4.00 10.83 -23.03
N ASP A 78 -5.29 10.84 -22.70
CA ASP A 78 -6.30 11.68 -23.37
C ASP A 78 -6.23 11.61 -24.91
N GLY A 79 -6.04 10.39 -25.44
CA GLY A 79 -5.94 10.12 -26.88
C GLY A 79 -4.56 10.38 -27.51
N ALA A 80 -3.59 10.89 -26.75
CA ALA A 80 -2.25 11.15 -27.23
C ALA A 80 -1.24 10.12 -26.73
N SER A 81 -0.37 9.65 -27.63
CA SER A 81 0.73 8.75 -27.28
C SER A 81 1.83 9.49 -26.53
N ARG A 82 2.27 8.92 -25.40
CA ARG A 82 3.30 9.47 -24.51
C ARG A 82 4.27 8.35 -24.11
N PRO A 83 5.56 8.46 -24.43
CA PRO A 83 6.53 7.45 -23.98
C PRO A 83 6.68 7.53 -22.46
N MET A 84 6.64 6.38 -21.79
CA MET A 84 7.10 6.28 -20.40
C MET A 84 8.63 6.19 -20.40
N LEU A 85 9.25 6.70 -19.35
CA LEU A 85 10.70 6.68 -19.19
C LEU A 85 11.11 5.67 -18.11
N PRO A 86 12.30 5.04 -18.24
CA PRO A 86 12.83 4.21 -17.16
C PRO A 86 13.01 5.05 -15.89
N ARG A 87 12.29 4.68 -14.83
CA ARG A 87 12.54 5.16 -13.47
C ARG A 87 13.77 4.47 -12.89
N ALA A 88 13.81 3.15 -13.06
CA ALA A 88 14.91 2.30 -12.62
C ALA A 88 15.03 1.12 -13.57
N ARG A 89 16.22 0.90 -14.13
CA ARG A 89 16.49 -0.24 -15.02
C ARG A 89 16.71 -1.53 -14.23
N ALA A 90 16.65 -2.66 -14.91
CA ALA A 90 17.03 -3.94 -14.33
C ALA A 90 18.46 -3.90 -13.81
N THR A 91 18.67 -4.49 -12.64
CA THR A 91 19.98 -4.58 -11.99
C THR A 91 20.30 -6.03 -11.70
N ARG A 92 21.59 -6.37 -11.85
CA ARG A 92 22.14 -7.61 -11.30
C ARG A 92 22.32 -7.42 -9.79
N GLY A 93 22.24 -8.51 -9.04
CA GLY A 93 22.55 -8.50 -7.62
C GLY A 93 24.05 -8.33 -7.36
N ALA A 94 24.39 -8.10 -6.08
CA ALA A 94 25.77 -8.10 -5.60
C ALA A 94 26.55 -9.34 -6.04
N LEU A 95 27.86 -9.17 -6.25
CA LEU A 95 28.77 -10.28 -6.47
C LEU A 95 28.91 -11.11 -5.18
N PRO A 96 29.01 -12.47 -5.27
CA PRO A 96 29.01 -13.35 -4.11
C PRO A 96 30.05 -13.03 -3.01
N ASP A 97 31.19 -12.44 -3.37
CA ASP A 97 32.29 -12.12 -2.44
C ASP A 97 32.42 -10.61 -2.12
N SER A 98 31.41 -9.81 -2.46
CA SER A 98 31.42 -8.36 -2.19
C SER A 98 31.04 -8.04 -0.75
N ALA A 99 31.41 -6.86 -0.23
CA ALA A 99 30.94 -6.38 1.07
C ALA A 99 29.41 -6.32 1.14
N ALA A 100 28.73 -6.07 0.01
CA ALA A 100 27.28 -6.09 -0.10
C ALA A 100 26.68 -7.49 0.11
N ALA A 101 27.40 -8.58 -0.18
CA ALA A 101 26.92 -9.94 0.06
C ALA A 101 26.71 -10.26 1.56
N SER A 102 27.26 -9.45 2.47
CA SER A 102 27.07 -9.62 3.92
C SER A 102 25.65 -9.28 4.41
N ASN A 103 24.89 -8.50 3.64
CA ASN A 103 23.46 -8.25 3.90
C ASN A 103 22.69 -8.34 2.57
N PRO A 104 21.76 -9.28 2.41
CA PRO A 104 21.01 -9.45 1.15
C PRO A 104 20.15 -8.23 0.75
N ALA A 105 19.92 -7.28 1.66
CA ALA A 105 19.31 -5.98 1.36
C ALA A 105 20.24 -5.04 0.57
N PHE A 106 21.56 -5.26 0.60
CA PHE A 106 22.52 -4.42 -0.08
C PHE A 106 22.70 -4.93 -1.51
N GLU A 107 22.19 -4.15 -2.47
CA GLU A 107 22.22 -4.48 -3.92
C GLU A 107 21.47 -5.79 -4.28
N PRO A 108 20.18 -5.89 -3.95
CA PRO A 108 19.35 -6.99 -4.38
C PRO A 108 19.15 -6.97 -5.91
N ALA A 109 18.96 -8.14 -6.50
CA ALA A 109 18.77 -8.28 -7.94
C ALA A 109 17.34 -7.87 -8.36
N PHE A 110 17.21 -6.87 -9.22
CA PHE A 110 15.91 -6.52 -9.80
C PHE A 110 15.91 -6.89 -11.29
N ALA A 111 15.40 -8.08 -11.60
CA ALA A 111 15.29 -8.60 -12.97
C ALA A 111 14.11 -8.00 -13.78
N VAL A 112 13.76 -6.75 -13.51
CA VAL A 112 12.65 -6.00 -14.11
C VAL A 112 13.07 -4.56 -14.35
N THR A 113 12.38 -3.79 -15.16
CA THR A 113 12.53 -2.33 -15.29
C THR A 113 11.25 -1.66 -14.79
N THR A 114 11.37 -0.64 -13.93
CA THR A 114 10.24 0.20 -13.55
C THR A 114 10.22 1.43 -14.45
N CYS A 115 9.06 1.74 -15.00
CA CYS A 115 8.81 2.86 -15.88
C CYS A 115 7.89 3.89 -15.21
N GLU A 116 8.05 5.15 -15.58
CA GLU A 116 7.29 6.29 -15.05
C GLU A 116 6.87 7.23 -16.17
N LEU A 117 5.68 7.80 -16.01
CA LEU A 117 5.25 9.00 -16.70
C LEU A 117 4.53 9.89 -15.69
N ALA A 118 5.04 11.11 -15.48
CA ALA A 118 4.34 12.11 -14.71
C ALA A 118 3.17 12.67 -15.53
N LEU A 119 1.99 12.71 -14.92
CA LEU A 119 0.76 13.23 -15.50
C LEU A 119 0.26 14.41 -14.66
N PRO A 120 -0.32 15.44 -15.29
CA PRO A 120 -1.05 16.46 -14.55
C PRO A 120 -2.35 15.89 -13.99
N ARG A 121 -2.88 16.44 -12.90
CA ARG A 121 -4.22 16.11 -12.37
C ARG A 121 -5.38 16.34 -13.33
N THR A 122 -5.15 17.09 -14.40
CA THR A 122 -6.13 17.32 -15.45
C THR A 122 -6.28 16.14 -16.40
N ALA A 123 -5.42 15.12 -16.33
CA ALA A 123 -5.57 13.90 -17.11
C ALA A 123 -6.93 13.23 -16.83
N ARG A 124 -7.61 12.74 -17.86
CA ARG A 124 -8.95 12.15 -17.74
C ARG A 124 -8.95 10.66 -18.04
N GLN A 125 -8.12 10.22 -18.97
CA GLN A 125 -8.02 8.82 -19.37
C GLN A 125 -6.58 8.45 -19.62
N THR A 126 -6.19 7.27 -19.15
CA THR A 126 -4.90 6.68 -19.48
C THR A 126 -5.01 5.18 -19.72
N SER A 127 -4.18 4.67 -20.62
CA SER A 127 -4.01 3.23 -20.81
C SER A 127 -2.56 2.89 -21.17
N ILE A 128 -2.16 1.67 -20.84
CA ILE A 128 -0.89 1.07 -21.24
C ILE A 128 -1.21 -0.26 -21.93
N ASP A 129 -0.76 -0.41 -23.18
CA ASP A 129 -1.08 -1.55 -24.06
C ASP A 129 -2.60 -1.81 -24.18
N GLY A 130 -3.37 -0.73 -24.34
CA GLY A 130 -4.83 -0.79 -24.47
C GLY A 130 -5.58 -1.13 -23.20
N GLN A 131 -4.89 -1.39 -22.08
CA GLN A 131 -5.50 -1.63 -20.78
C GLN A 131 -5.61 -0.31 -20.01
N PRO A 132 -6.83 0.11 -19.58
CA PRO A 132 -7.01 1.29 -18.76
C PRO A 132 -6.20 1.21 -17.47
N VAL A 133 -5.69 2.35 -17.00
CA VAL A 133 -5.12 2.49 -15.65
C VAL A 133 -5.94 3.54 -14.90
N ALA A 134 -6.35 3.24 -13.67
CA ALA A 134 -7.17 4.13 -12.88
C ALA A 134 -6.47 5.49 -12.66
N LEU A 135 -7.24 6.58 -12.72
CA LEU A 135 -6.80 7.95 -12.41
C LEU A 135 -7.64 8.49 -11.25
N PRO A 136 -7.13 9.43 -10.45
CA PRO A 136 -7.90 10.02 -9.37
C PRO A 136 -9.09 10.78 -9.95
N GLY A 137 -10.28 10.48 -9.41
CA GLY A 137 -11.48 11.26 -9.70
C GLY A 137 -11.39 12.67 -9.13
N ALA A 138 -12.25 13.56 -9.62
CA ALA A 138 -12.36 14.92 -9.07
C ALA A 138 -13.06 14.95 -7.70
N ASP A 139 -13.93 13.98 -7.42
CA ASP A 139 -14.66 13.82 -6.15
C ASP A 139 -14.30 12.45 -5.55
N ILE A 140 -13.41 12.44 -4.56
CA ILE A 140 -13.00 11.23 -3.85
C ILE A 140 -14.05 10.95 -2.76
N ARG A 141 -14.83 9.88 -2.93
CA ARG A 141 -15.90 9.50 -1.99
C ARG A 141 -15.64 8.17 -1.31
N ARG A 142 -14.78 7.32 -1.85
CA ARG A 142 -14.42 6.03 -1.27
C ARG A 142 -12.91 5.87 -1.17
N ILE A 143 -12.41 5.78 0.05
CA ILE A 143 -10.99 5.56 0.34
C ILE A 143 -10.85 4.19 1.00
N VAL A 144 -9.96 3.36 0.48
CA VAL A 144 -9.48 2.16 1.19
C VAL A 144 -8.19 2.52 1.92
N VAL A 145 -8.07 2.13 3.18
CA VAL A 145 -6.84 2.21 3.95
C VAL A 145 -6.38 0.79 4.30
N VAL A 146 -5.12 0.50 3.99
CA VAL A 146 -4.42 -0.76 4.28
C VAL A 146 -3.02 -0.44 4.80
N GLY A 147 -2.38 -1.40 5.47
CA GLY A 147 -1.03 -1.26 6.03
C GLY A 147 -0.48 -2.61 6.46
N ASP A 148 0.85 -2.73 6.46
CA ASP A 148 1.54 -3.89 7.03
C ASP A 148 1.11 -5.19 6.32
N THR A 149 1.28 -5.25 4.99
CA THR A 149 0.63 -6.23 4.11
C THR A 149 1.45 -7.48 3.80
N GLY A 150 2.78 -7.41 3.81
CA GLY A 150 3.64 -8.53 3.39
C GLY A 150 3.62 -9.73 4.36
N CYS A 151 4.35 -10.79 4.03
CA CYS A 151 4.41 -12.01 4.84
C CYS A 151 5.72 -12.13 5.64
N ARG A 152 5.63 -12.26 6.97
CA ARG A 152 6.78 -12.28 7.89
C ARG A 152 7.65 -13.52 7.74
N VAL A 153 8.86 -13.32 7.19
CA VAL A 153 9.96 -14.30 7.20
C VAL A 153 11.28 -13.60 7.55
N GLN A 154 11.69 -13.74 8.81
CA GLN A 154 12.90 -13.13 9.35
C GLN A 154 13.59 -14.12 10.32
N VAL A 155 14.45 -14.98 9.76
CA VAL A 155 15.09 -16.07 10.52
C VAL A 155 16.59 -15.82 10.63
N ALA A 156 17.06 -15.54 11.85
CA ALA A 156 18.48 -15.36 12.15
C ALA A 156 19.24 -16.70 12.10
N ALA A 157 20.56 -16.66 11.91
CA ALA A 157 21.39 -17.87 11.89
C ALA A 157 21.50 -18.55 13.25
N SER A 158 21.30 -17.80 14.33
CA SER A 158 21.31 -18.28 15.71
C SER A 158 20.56 -17.30 16.62
N GLY A 159 20.02 -17.78 17.73
CA GLY A 159 19.28 -16.97 18.70
C GLY A 159 17.78 -16.91 18.42
N ALA A 160 17.08 -15.98 19.08
CA ALA A 160 15.65 -15.80 18.87
C ALA A 160 15.40 -15.23 17.46
N SER A 161 14.49 -15.85 16.72
CA SER A 161 13.94 -15.31 15.48
C SER A 161 12.50 -14.87 15.71
N ALA A 162 12.03 -13.91 14.92
CA ALA A 162 10.60 -13.62 14.88
C ALA A 162 9.83 -14.88 14.44
N PRO A 163 8.57 -15.08 14.89
CA PRO A 163 7.77 -16.18 14.40
C PRO A 163 7.63 -16.11 12.88
N ILE A 164 7.76 -17.27 12.23
CA ILE A 164 7.61 -17.40 10.79
C ILE A 164 6.11 -17.49 10.47
N GLN A 165 5.63 -16.58 9.62
CA GLN A 165 4.26 -16.61 9.13
C GLN A 165 4.15 -17.60 7.95
N ASP A 166 3.12 -18.45 7.94
CA ASP A 166 2.90 -19.36 6.79
C ASP A 166 2.32 -18.59 5.61
N CYS A 167 3.20 -18.16 4.71
CA CYS A 167 2.81 -17.39 3.53
C CYS A 167 2.06 -18.19 2.45
N THR A 168 1.90 -19.50 2.64
CA THR A 168 1.14 -20.36 1.71
C THR A 168 -0.28 -20.61 2.17
N ASP A 169 -0.59 -20.29 3.44
CA ASP A 169 -1.92 -20.43 4.01
C ASP A 169 -2.67 -19.08 3.96
N PRO A 170 -3.77 -18.97 3.17
CA PRO A 170 -4.53 -17.73 3.02
C PRO A 170 -5.32 -17.31 4.29
N ALA A 171 -5.35 -18.15 5.33
CA ALA A 171 -5.84 -17.77 6.65
C ALA A 171 -4.74 -17.18 7.53
N ARG A 172 -3.47 -17.57 7.30
CA ARG A 172 -2.30 -17.05 8.04
C ARG A 172 -1.72 -15.81 7.41
N TRP A 173 -1.80 -15.65 6.09
CA TRP A 173 -1.41 -14.45 5.37
C TRP A 173 -2.51 -14.03 4.37
N PRO A 174 -3.50 -13.24 4.83
CA PRO A 174 -4.71 -12.97 4.05
C PRO A 174 -4.61 -11.77 3.10
N TRP A 175 -3.44 -11.16 2.93
CA TRP A 175 -3.26 -9.99 2.06
C TRP A 175 -3.86 -10.14 0.65
N PRO A 176 -3.65 -11.26 -0.09
CA PRO A 176 -4.28 -11.43 -1.39
C PRO A 176 -5.82 -11.37 -1.35
N ARG A 177 -6.44 -11.91 -0.28
CA ARG A 177 -7.91 -11.86 -0.09
C ARG A 177 -8.36 -10.45 0.24
N ILE A 178 -7.66 -9.77 1.15
CA ILE A 178 -7.90 -8.37 1.52
C ILE A 178 -7.80 -7.45 0.30
N ALA A 179 -6.73 -7.55 -0.49
CA ALA A 179 -6.56 -6.75 -1.71
C ALA A 179 -7.71 -6.99 -2.71
N GLY A 180 -8.11 -8.24 -2.90
CA GLY A 180 -9.26 -8.58 -3.73
C GLY A 180 -10.59 -8.03 -3.19
N ALA A 181 -10.83 -8.11 -1.88
CA ALA A 181 -12.02 -7.59 -1.22
C ALA A 181 -12.10 -6.06 -1.29
N ALA A 182 -10.98 -5.39 -1.00
CA ALA A 182 -10.83 -3.95 -1.14
C ALA A 182 -11.09 -3.49 -2.58
N ALA A 183 -10.56 -4.20 -3.59
CA ALA A 183 -10.81 -3.85 -4.99
C ALA A 183 -12.30 -3.94 -5.36
N ARG A 184 -13.05 -4.90 -4.79
CA ARG A 184 -14.50 -5.05 -5.02
C ARG A 184 -15.31 -3.88 -4.47
N THR A 185 -14.79 -3.10 -3.52
CA THR A 185 -15.49 -1.89 -3.04
C THR A 185 -15.47 -0.76 -4.08
N ARG A 186 -14.64 -0.88 -5.13
CA ARG A 186 -14.39 0.16 -6.15
C ARG A 186 -13.97 1.48 -5.49
N PRO A 187 -12.80 1.50 -4.82
CA PRO A 187 -12.30 2.72 -4.22
C PRO A 187 -11.99 3.77 -5.28
N ASP A 188 -12.09 5.03 -4.89
CA ASP A 188 -11.59 6.17 -5.68
C ASP A 188 -10.11 6.44 -5.36
N LEU A 189 -9.65 6.01 -4.18
CA LEU A 189 -8.29 6.16 -3.68
C LEU A 189 -7.93 5.02 -2.73
N VAL A 190 -6.67 4.57 -2.77
CA VAL A 190 -6.10 3.67 -1.77
C VAL A 190 -5.01 4.42 -1.00
N ILE A 191 -5.01 4.30 0.32
CA ILE A 191 -3.93 4.76 1.19
C ILE A 191 -3.26 3.50 1.77
N HIS A 192 -1.96 3.34 1.53
CA HIS A 192 -1.16 2.31 2.20
C HIS A 192 -0.23 2.93 3.23
N VAL A 193 -0.40 2.61 4.51
CA VAL A 193 0.30 3.25 5.64
C VAL A 193 1.67 2.62 5.96
N GLY A 194 2.38 2.12 4.93
CA GLY A 194 3.72 1.54 5.07
C GLY A 194 3.77 0.04 5.35
N ASP A 195 5.00 -0.49 5.30
CA ASP A 195 5.40 -1.89 5.41
C ASP A 195 4.72 -2.82 4.39
N TYR A 196 5.39 -2.98 3.25
CA TYR A 196 4.93 -3.75 2.10
C TYR A 196 5.64 -5.10 1.99
N HIS A 197 6.91 -5.16 2.40
CA HIS A 197 7.80 -6.31 2.24
C HIS A 197 8.25 -6.88 3.60
N TYR A 198 8.07 -8.17 3.81
CA TYR A 198 8.38 -8.86 5.06
C TYR A 198 9.13 -10.19 4.86
N ARG A 199 9.34 -10.62 3.61
CA ARG A 199 10.15 -11.80 3.25
C ARG A 199 11.64 -11.49 3.25
N GLU A 200 12.18 -11.10 4.40
CA GLU A 200 13.51 -10.49 4.52
C GLU A 200 14.66 -11.48 4.28
N TYR A 201 14.84 -12.45 5.19
CA TYR A 201 15.95 -13.40 5.14
C TYR A 201 15.66 -14.67 5.93
N CYS A 202 16.38 -15.74 5.59
CA CYS A 202 16.33 -16.99 6.32
C CYS A 202 17.71 -17.66 6.37
N ASN A 203 18.29 -17.70 7.56
CA ASN A 203 19.69 -18.10 7.76
C ASN A 203 19.87 -19.35 8.66
N ASP A 204 18.79 -19.97 9.13
CA ASP A 204 18.83 -21.27 9.84
C ASP A 204 18.35 -22.40 8.90
N PRO A 205 19.25 -23.29 8.43
CA PRO A 205 18.89 -24.36 7.49
C PRO A 205 17.73 -25.24 7.93
N ALA A 206 17.57 -25.50 9.23
CA ALA A 206 16.50 -26.34 9.75
C ALA A 206 15.12 -25.69 9.60
N LEU A 207 15.06 -24.36 9.74
CA LEU A 207 13.84 -23.57 9.57
C LEU A 207 13.61 -23.16 8.11
N CYS A 208 14.67 -22.97 7.33
CA CYS A 208 14.58 -22.52 5.94
C CYS A 208 14.24 -23.65 4.96
N SER A 209 14.74 -24.87 5.17
CA SER A 209 14.50 -25.99 4.23
C SER A 209 13.01 -26.30 4.05
N PRO A 210 12.17 -26.32 5.11
CA PRO A 210 10.73 -26.48 4.95
C PRO A 210 10.05 -25.35 4.16
N LEU A 211 10.49 -24.10 4.32
CA LEU A 211 9.95 -22.96 3.57
C LEU A 211 10.28 -23.07 2.09
N GLN A 212 11.53 -23.42 1.76
CA GLN A 212 11.98 -23.63 0.39
C GLN A 212 11.23 -24.80 -0.27
N ALA A 213 11.01 -25.91 0.46
CA ALA A 213 10.24 -27.06 -0.04
C ALA A 213 8.78 -26.69 -0.36
N LYS A 214 8.20 -25.72 0.35
CA LYS A 214 6.87 -25.15 0.07
C LYS A 214 6.88 -24.08 -1.03
N GLY A 215 8.04 -23.74 -1.61
CA GLY A 215 8.16 -22.69 -2.62
C GLY A 215 8.02 -21.27 -2.08
N VAL A 216 8.22 -21.06 -0.77
CA VAL A 216 8.20 -19.72 -0.16
C VAL A 216 9.40 -18.93 -0.68
N VAL A 217 9.12 -17.85 -1.40
CA VAL A 217 10.14 -16.88 -1.85
C VAL A 217 10.61 -16.07 -0.64
N ILE A 218 11.93 -15.85 -0.54
CA ILE A 218 12.58 -15.11 0.54
C ILE A 218 13.69 -14.26 -0.08
N GLY A 219 13.74 -12.98 0.27
CA GLY A 219 14.77 -12.04 -0.19
C GLY A 219 14.19 -10.68 -0.55
N TYR A 220 15.09 -9.68 -0.61
CA TYR A 220 14.77 -8.28 -0.95
C TYR A 220 14.74 -7.99 -2.46
N ASP A 221 14.89 -9.03 -3.28
CA ASP A 221 14.97 -8.95 -4.73
C ASP A 221 13.59 -8.79 -5.39
N TRP A 222 13.57 -8.78 -6.74
CA TRP A 222 12.30 -8.71 -7.46
C TRP A 222 11.34 -9.84 -7.10
N ALA A 223 11.83 -11.07 -6.90
CA ALA A 223 10.96 -12.21 -6.60
C ALA A 223 10.26 -12.01 -5.26
N GLY A 224 10.99 -11.53 -4.23
CA GLY A 224 10.43 -11.20 -2.93
C GLY A 224 9.38 -10.09 -3.00
N TRP A 225 9.71 -8.96 -3.63
CA TRP A 225 8.77 -7.85 -3.84
C TRP A 225 7.52 -8.24 -4.62
N ASN A 226 7.69 -9.07 -5.64
CA ASN A 226 6.57 -9.55 -6.44
C ASN A 226 5.68 -10.52 -5.66
N ALA A 227 6.27 -11.39 -4.84
CA ALA A 227 5.55 -12.35 -4.02
C ALA A 227 4.77 -11.66 -2.89
N ASP A 228 5.38 -10.71 -2.17
CA ASP A 228 4.75 -10.03 -1.03
C ASP A 228 3.75 -8.95 -1.43
N PHE A 229 4.04 -8.19 -2.49
CA PHE A 229 3.25 -7.00 -2.80
C PHE A 229 2.63 -7.04 -4.19
N PHE A 230 3.41 -7.06 -5.26
CA PHE A 230 2.84 -6.78 -6.59
C PHE A 230 1.85 -7.83 -7.11
N THR A 231 2.12 -9.12 -6.91
CA THR A 231 1.18 -10.18 -7.28
C THR A 231 -0.11 -10.11 -6.45
N PRO A 232 -0.07 -10.07 -5.10
CA PRO A 232 -1.30 -10.03 -4.31
C PRO A 232 -2.05 -8.69 -4.40
N ALA A 233 -1.35 -7.57 -4.59
CA ALA A 233 -1.95 -6.23 -4.69
C ALA A 233 -2.51 -5.92 -6.08
N ALA A 234 -2.19 -6.71 -7.12
CA ALA A 234 -2.58 -6.48 -8.51
C ALA A 234 -4.05 -6.04 -8.71
N PRO A 235 -5.07 -6.72 -8.11
CA PRO A 235 -6.46 -6.27 -8.26
C PRO A 235 -6.71 -4.88 -7.68
N LEU A 236 -6.08 -4.51 -6.57
CA LEU A 236 -6.27 -3.21 -5.91
C LEU A 236 -5.43 -2.11 -6.57
N LEU A 237 -4.23 -2.43 -7.06
CA LEU A 237 -3.40 -1.54 -7.90
C LEU A 237 -4.12 -1.15 -9.20
N ALA A 238 -4.90 -2.05 -9.77
CA ALA A 238 -5.71 -1.78 -10.95
C ALA A 238 -6.98 -0.97 -10.64
N ALA A 239 -7.51 -1.05 -9.41
CA ALA A 239 -8.81 -0.49 -9.05
C ALA A 239 -8.80 1.03 -8.83
N ALA A 240 -7.71 1.59 -8.30
CA ALA A 240 -7.63 3.00 -7.92
C ALA A 240 -6.18 3.52 -7.88
N PRO A 241 -5.96 4.83 -7.89
CA PRO A 241 -4.68 5.44 -7.53
C PRO A 241 -4.32 5.24 -6.06
N TRP A 242 -3.02 5.24 -5.78
CA TRP A 242 -2.49 4.99 -4.45
C TRP A 242 -1.79 6.23 -3.85
N VAL A 243 -2.00 6.46 -2.56
CA VAL A 243 -1.12 7.24 -1.69
C VAL A 243 -0.33 6.24 -0.87
N VAL A 244 0.99 6.34 -0.91
CA VAL A 244 1.89 5.39 -0.24
C VAL A 244 2.68 6.10 0.84
N VAL A 245 2.73 5.49 2.02
CA VAL A 245 3.61 5.88 3.12
C VAL A 245 4.73 4.86 3.20
N ARG A 246 5.95 5.27 3.56
CA ARG A 246 7.08 4.35 3.75
C ARG A 246 7.07 3.81 5.17
N GLY A 247 7.26 2.50 5.34
CA GLY A 247 7.42 1.89 6.65
C GLY A 247 8.85 1.45 6.98
N ASN A 248 9.08 1.00 8.21
CA ASN A 248 10.43 0.63 8.65
C ASN A 248 10.96 -0.65 8.00
N HIS A 249 10.11 -1.47 7.38
CA HIS A 249 10.54 -2.58 6.52
C HIS A 249 11.12 -2.09 5.19
N GLU A 250 10.81 -0.88 4.78
CA GLU A 250 11.38 -0.20 3.62
C GLU A 250 12.56 0.72 3.96
N ASN A 251 13.21 0.48 5.10
CA ASN A 251 14.48 1.10 5.40
C ASN A 251 15.58 0.61 4.43
N CYS A 252 16.58 1.47 4.14
CA CYS A 252 17.61 1.17 3.13
C CYS A 252 18.52 -0.02 3.47
N ASP A 253 18.57 -0.42 4.75
CA ASP A 253 19.21 -1.64 5.24
C ASP A 253 18.33 -2.88 5.18
N ARG A 254 17.10 -2.71 4.69
CA ARG A 254 16.05 -3.71 4.49
C ARG A 254 15.49 -3.57 3.06
N ALA A 255 14.18 -3.42 2.88
CA ALA A 255 13.56 -3.39 1.54
C ALA A 255 13.66 -2.04 0.81
N GLY A 256 14.39 -1.04 1.34
CA GLY A 256 14.43 0.33 0.82
C GLY A 256 14.86 0.46 -0.65
N ALA A 257 15.71 -0.45 -1.15
CA ALA A 257 16.08 -0.48 -2.57
C ALA A 257 14.86 -0.73 -3.48
N GLY A 258 13.92 -1.58 -3.04
CA GLY A 258 12.66 -1.80 -3.75
C GLY A 258 11.67 -0.66 -3.56
N TRP A 259 11.57 -0.08 -2.37
CA TRP A 259 10.74 1.11 -2.12
C TRP A 259 11.06 2.24 -3.11
N LEU A 260 12.33 2.65 -3.20
CA LEU A 260 12.75 3.74 -4.08
C LEU A 260 12.44 3.41 -5.55
N ARG A 261 12.66 2.15 -5.91
CA ARG A 261 12.49 1.62 -7.27
C ARG A 261 11.03 1.55 -7.71
N PHE A 262 10.10 1.25 -6.82
CA PHE A 262 8.72 0.96 -7.21
C PHE A 262 7.70 1.95 -6.65
N LEU A 263 7.80 2.32 -5.38
CA LEU A 263 6.73 2.97 -4.65
C LEU A 263 7.02 4.44 -4.29
N SER A 264 8.28 4.83 -4.09
CA SER A 264 8.58 6.23 -3.75
C SER A 264 7.92 7.20 -4.76
N PRO A 265 7.12 8.19 -4.29
CA PRO A 265 6.49 9.17 -5.17
C PRO A 265 7.45 10.30 -5.55
N LEU A 266 8.64 10.33 -4.95
CA LEU A 266 9.71 11.28 -5.28
C LEU A 266 10.55 10.77 -6.47
N PRO A 267 11.38 11.62 -7.09
CA PRO A 267 12.37 11.18 -8.07
C PRO A 267 13.22 10.01 -7.54
N TYR A 268 13.54 9.07 -8.42
CA TYR A 268 14.30 7.88 -8.02
C TYR A 268 15.69 8.25 -7.49
N GLN A 269 16.02 7.65 -6.35
CA GLN A 269 17.34 7.70 -5.75
C GLN A 269 17.75 6.27 -5.37
N THR A 270 19.05 6.00 -5.31
CA THR A 270 19.56 4.72 -4.81
C THR A 270 19.82 4.81 -3.31
N CYS A 271 19.67 3.69 -2.59
CA CYS A 271 20.23 3.54 -1.24
C CYS A 271 21.76 3.48 -1.34
N SER A 272 22.40 4.63 -1.56
CA SER A 272 23.83 4.76 -1.91
C SER A 272 24.73 5.05 -0.71
N ASN A 273 24.19 5.57 0.38
CA ASN A 273 25.00 5.94 1.54
C ASN A 273 25.41 4.68 2.31
N GLN A 274 26.73 4.47 2.46
CA GLN A 274 27.29 3.33 3.20
C GLN A 274 26.90 3.36 4.69
N SER A 275 26.56 4.51 5.27
CA SER A 275 25.95 4.59 6.61
C SER A 275 24.60 3.87 6.68
N TYR A 276 23.89 3.74 5.55
CA TYR A 276 22.64 2.99 5.41
C TYR A 276 22.91 1.49 5.23
N LYS A 277 24.18 1.11 5.03
CA LYS A 277 24.63 -0.25 4.78
C LYS A 277 25.52 -0.77 5.92
N THR A 278 25.10 -0.54 7.17
CA THR A 278 25.82 -1.01 8.36
C THR A 278 24.95 -1.97 9.18
N ALA A 279 25.58 -2.83 9.98
CA ALA A 279 24.86 -3.65 10.97
C ALA A 279 24.24 -2.79 12.10
N SER A 280 24.61 -1.51 12.18
CA SER A 280 24.01 -0.54 13.09
C SER A 280 22.68 -0.04 12.52
N HIS A 281 21.59 -0.64 13.02
CA HIS A 281 20.21 -0.15 13.16
C HIS A 281 19.77 1.03 12.25
N SER A 282 18.64 0.89 11.55
CA SER A 282 18.00 2.00 10.86
C SER A 282 17.61 3.12 11.84
N LEU A 283 18.12 4.33 11.62
CA LEU A 283 17.84 5.57 12.36
C LEU A 283 17.31 6.64 11.40
N LEU A 284 16.67 7.71 11.89
CA LEU A 284 16.25 8.82 10.99
C LEU A 284 17.45 9.47 10.30
N THR A 285 18.52 9.73 11.06
CA THR A 285 19.76 10.36 10.56
C THR A 285 20.40 9.60 9.39
N ASN A 286 20.16 8.29 9.30
CA ASN A 286 20.75 7.42 8.29
C ASN A 286 19.70 6.64 7.47
N ASN A 287 18.44 7.06 7.45
CA ASN A 287 17.43 6.33 6.69
C ASN A 287 16.28 7.21 6.22
N LEU A 288 16.33 8.52 6.44
CA LEU A 288 15.35 9.45 5.89
C LEU A 288 15.45 9.46 4.36
N THR A 289 14.30 9.29 3.69
CA THR A 289 14.25 9.25 2.22
C THR A 289 13.47 10.41 1.59
N ALA A 290 12.70 11.15 2.38
CA ALA A 290 11.81 12.18 1.89
C ALA A 290 11.48 13.22 2.98
N ASP A 291 11.38 14.48 2.58
CA ASP A 291 10.60 15.47 3.34
C ASP A 291 9.10 15.14 3.21
N ALA A 292 8.31 15.59 4.18
CA ALA A 292 6.86 15.46 4.10
C ALA A 292 6.33 16.25 2.90
N TYR A 293 5.25 15.76 2.31
CA TYR A 293 4.62 16.40 1.15
C TYR A 293 3.10 16.37 1.25
N ARG A 294 2.45 17.24 0.48
CA ARG A 294 1.00 17.38 0.43
C ARG A 294 0.40 16.71 -0.78
N ILE A 295 -0.81 16.20 -0.59
CA ILE A 295 -1.71 15.77 -1.65
C ILE A 295 -3.07 16.38 -1.36
N ASP A 296 -3.48 17.34 -2.17
CA ASP A 296 -4.80 17.96 -2.04
C ASP A 296 -5.86 17.09 -2.74
N LEU A 297 -6.91 16.71 -2.03
CA LEU A 297 -8.05 15.96 -2.56
C LEU A 297 -9.19 16.96 -2.85
N GLY A 298 -8.97 17.78 -3.88
CA GLY A 298 -9.87 18.90 -4.20
C GLY A 298 -9.80 20.01 -3.15
N SER A 299 -10.91 20.72 -2.95
CA SER A 299 -11.03 21.78 -1.94
C SER A 299 -11.27 21.26 -0.52
N GLU A 300 -11.53 19.97 -0.36
CA GLU A 300 -12.21 19.43 0.83
C GLU A 300 -11.27 18.82 1.87
N LEU A 301 -10.08 18.35 1.45
CA LEU A 301 -9.16 17.61 2.31
C LEU A 301 -7.73 17.69 1.75
N THR A 302 -6.77 17.99 2.62
CA THR A 302 -5.34 17.83 2.33
C THR A 302 -4.80 16.62 3.08
N LEU A 303 -4.11 15.73 2.38
CA LEU A 303 -3.29 14.70 3.00
C LEU A 303 -1.86 15.23 3.13
N VAL A 304 -1.26 15.05 4.31
CA VAL A 304 0.19 15.27 4.51
C VAL A 304 0.82 13.91 4.76
N VAL A 305 1.73 13.48 3.88
CA VAL A 305 2.47 12.23 4.05
C VAL A 305 3.83 12.56 4.65
N ALA A 306 4.17 11.92 5.77
CA ALA A 306 5.44 12.12 6.45
C ALA A 306 6.21 10.79 6.58
N ASP A 307 7.48 10.83 6.21
CA ASP A 307 8.39 9.69 6.36
C ASP A 307 8.96 9.64 7.78
N ASN A 308 8.46 8.71 8.60
CA ASN A 308 8.99 8.43 9.93
C ASN A 308 9.50 6.99 10.10
N ALA A 309 9.80 6.29 9.00
CA ALA A 309 10.15 4.87 9.03
C ALA A 309 11.48 4.57 9.78
N GLY A 310 12.47 5.45 9.68
CA GLY A 310 13.74 5.32 10.41
C GLY A 310 13.66 5.71 11.89
N PHE A 311 12.50 6.17 12.38
CA PHE A 311 12.35 6.71 13.73
C PHE A 311 12.38 5.63 14.81
N GLN A 312 13.14 5.87 15.89
CA GLN A 312 13.11 5.02 17.09
C GLN A 312 12.00 5.51 18.03
N ASP A 313 10.76 5.21 17.65
CA ASP A 313 9.51 5.57 18.32
C ASP A 313 9.39 5.14 19.79
N TYR A 314 10.14 4.10 20.19
CA TYR A 314 10.21 3.61 21.57
C TYR A 314 11.25 4.32 22.45
N LEU A 315 12.14 5.14 21.88
CA LEU A 315 13.12 5.89 22.65
C LEU A 315 12.60 7.28 23.02
N PRO A 316 12.84 7.74 24.25
CA PRO A 316 12.48 9.09 24.63
C PRO A 316 13.34 10.12 23.91
N ALA A 317 12.80 11.32 23.71
CA ALA A 317 13.44 12.39 22.92
C ALA A 317 14.87 12.72 23.41
N GLY A 318 15.12 12.65 24.71
CA GLY A 318 16.46 12.91 25.28
C GLY A 318 17.53 11.86 24.90
N LYS A 319 17.14 10.71 24.34
CA LYS A 319 18.05 9.67 23.83
C LYS A 319 18.29 9.79 22.33
N THR A 320 17.51 10.60 21.62
CA THR A 320 17.64 10.86 20.18
C THR A 320 17.67 12.37 19.90
N PRO A 321 18.62 13.13 20.48
CA PRO A 321 18.57 14.60 20.46
C PRO A 321 18.60 15.22 19.06
N GLN A 322 19.07 14.50 18.04
CA GLN A 322 19.09 14.94 16.64
C GLN A 322 17.72 14.85 15.96
N ASP A 323 16.84 13.95 16.40
CA ASP A 323 15.58 13.65 15.71
C ASP A 323 14.62 14.85 15.73
N GLY A 324 14.64 15.68 16.78
CA GLY A 324 13.80 16.87 16.87
C GLY A 324 14.09 17.89 15.76
N GLU A 325 15.37 18.15 15.47
CA GLU A 325 15.77 19.03 14.37
C GLU A 325 15.43 18.42 13.00
N ILE A 326 15.57 17.11 12.86
CA ILE A 326 15.16 16.40 11.63
C ILE A 326 13.66 16.60 11.40
N PHE A 327 12.81 16.34 12.40
CA PHE A 327 11.37 16.55 12.26
C PHE A 327 10.98 18.01 12.03
N TRP A 328 11.72 18.95 12.60
CA TRP A 328 11.54 20.36 12.26
C TRP A 328 11.75 20.61 10.78
N ASN A 329 12.82 20.08 10.19
CA ASN A 329 13.13 20.30 8.77
C ASN A 329 12.21 19.52 7.84
N THR A 330 11.88 18.26 8.16
CA THR A 330 11.15 17.38 7.24
C THR A 330 9.65 17.59 7.28
N LEU A 331 9.08 18.11 8.36
CA LEU A 331 7.63 18.34 8.49
C LEU A 331 7.18 19.73 8.04
N GLN A 332 8.00 20.48 7.29
CA GLN A 332 7.63 21.82 6.82
C GLN A 332 6.33 21.82 5.99
N ALA A 333 6.07 20.75 5.22
CA ALA A 333 4.82 20.60 4.49
C ALA A 333 3.61 20.43 5.42
N LEU A 334 3.76 19.91 6.64
CA LEU A 334 2.67 19.93 7.62
C LEU A 334 2.39 21.36 8.07
N HIS A 335 3.44 22.04 8.54
CA HIS A 335 3.36 23.36 9.20
C HIS A 335 2.93 24.50 8.28
N THR A 336 3.23 24.41 6.99
CA THR A 336 2.86 25.45 6.02
C THR A 336 1.53 25.15 5.29
N SER A 337 0.75 24.16 5.78
CA SER A 337 -0.53 23.78 5.17
C SER A 337 -1.56 24.90 5.34
N SER A 338 -2.48 25.02 4.37
CA SER A 338 -3.57 26.00 4.50
C SER A 338 -4.36 25.73 5.76
N ALA A 339 -4.49 26.74 6.62
CA ALA A 339 -5.24 26.62 7.88
C ALA A 339 -6.76 26.46 7.66
N THR A 340 -7.25 26.64 6.43
CA THR A 340 -8.69 26.62 6.12
C THR A 340 -9.20 25.25 5.67
N GLN A 341 -8.33 24.34 5.23
CA GLN A 341 -8.71 23.01 4.77
C GLN A 341 -8.43 21.96 5.85
N PRO A 342 -9.31 20.96 6.04
CA PRO A 342 -9.01 19.80 6.87
C PRO A 342 -7.71 19.12 6.45
N VAL A 343 -6.88 18.71 7.42
CA VAL A 343 -5.64 17.95 7.17
C VAL A 343 -5.71 16.57 7.82
N TRP A 344 -5.36 15.53 7.07
CA TRP A 344 -5.03 14.22 7.61
C TRP A 344 -3.53 13.98 7.50
N LEU A 345 -2.90 13.61 8.61
CA LEU A 345 -1.48 13.29 8.67
C LEU A 345 -1.31 11.78 8.52
N LEU A 346 -0.59 11.36 7.49
CA LEU A 346 -0.28 9.96 7.21
C LEU A 346 1.15 9.68 7.66
N LEU A 347 1.29 8.70 8.56
CA LEU A 347 2.55 8.23 9.14
C LEU A 347 2.60 6.71 8.99
N HIS A 348 3.77 6.11 9.15
CA HIS A 348 3.82 4.66 9.35
C HIS A 348 3.81 4.35 10.85
N LYS A 349 4.77 4.90 11.59
CA LYS A 349 4.84 4.72 13.05
C LYS A 349 3.85 5.65 13.76
N PRO A 350 2.92 5.14 14.59
CA PRO A 350 1.94 5.96 15.27
C PRO A 350 2.56 6.90 16.30
N LEU A 351 1.84 7.97 16.66
CA LEU A 351 2.24 8.81 17.81
C LEU A 351 1.87 8.14 19.12
N TRP A 352 0.69 7.54 19.19
CA TRP A 352 0.12 6.97 20.41
C TRP A 352 -0.34 5.56 20.12
N TYR A 353 0.17 4.54 20.82
CA TYR A 353 -0.15 3.16 20.53
C TYR A 353 0.29 2.29 21.70
N ASP A 354 -0.17 1.06 21.72
CA ASP A 354 -0.17 0.23 22.92
C ASP A 354 1.02 -0.74 23.00
N LEU A 355 1.86 -0.77 21.97
CA LEU A 355 3.18 -1.41 22.06
C LEU A 355 4.17 -0.58 22.91
N LEU A 356 3.90 0.72 23.14
CA LEU A 356 4.68 1.50 24.10
C LEU A 356 4.26 1.14 25.54
N PRO A 357 5.23 0.91 26.45
CA PRO A 357 4.88 0.67 27.84
C PRO A 357 4.24 1.91 28.48
N PRO A 358 3.38 1.77 29.50
CA PRO A 358 2.77 2.91 30.19
C PRO A 358 3.78 3.90 30.80
N SER A 359 5.02 3.46 31.03
CA SER A 359 6.13 4.28 31.52
C SER A 359 6.92 4.97 30.41
N ALA A 360 6.52 4.84 29.14
CA ALA A 360 7.22 5.45 28.03
C ALA A 360 7.21 6.98 28.17
N GLU A 361 8.40 7.55 28.18
CA GLU A 361 8.58 8.99 28.06
C GLU A 361 8.33 9.45 26.62
N PRO A 362 7.98 10.72 26.39
CA PRO A 362 7.69 11.23 25.05
C PRO A 362 8.89 11.09 24.11
N ASN A 363 8.65 10.54 22.93
CA ASN A 363 9.65 10.42 21.87
C ASN A 363 9.83 11.75 21.12
N ALA A 364 10.85 11.85 20.26
CA ALA A 364 11.18 13.10 19.58
C ALA A 364 10.05 13.65 18.68
N LEU A 365 9.28 12.77 18.02
CA LEU A 365 8.16 13.17 17.17
C LEU A 365 6.99 13.72 17.98
N GLN A 366 6.61 13.02 19.06
CA GLN A 366 5.60 13.50 20.01
C GLN A 366 6.02 14.87 20.57
N ALA A 367 7.26 14.99 21.07
CA ALA A 367 7.79 16.22 21.63
C ALA A 367 7.80 17.37 20.61
N HIS A 368 8.18 17.10 19.36
CA HIS A 368 8.18 18.09 18.28
C HIS A 368 6.77 18.61 17.95
N LEU A 369 5.77 17.72 17.91
CA LEU A 369 4.39 18.08 17.54
C LEU A 369 3.62 18.82 18.64
N ARG A 370 4.08 18.79 19.89
CA ARG A 370 3.54 19.62 20.97
C ARG A 370 3.67 21.10 20.58
N ASN A 371 2.55 21.81 20.58
CA ASN A 371 2.42 23.23 20.23
C ASN A 371 2.82 23.62 18.80
N THR A 372 3.23 22.67 17.95
CA THR A 372 3.52 22.93 16.52
C THR A 372 2.49 22.30 15.59
N LEU A 373 1.69 21.33 16.06
CA LEU A 373 0.67 20.69 15.23
C LEU A 373 -0.42 21.69 14.79
N PRO A 374 -0.65 21.85 13.47
CA PRO A 374 -1.67 22.78 12.97
C PRO A 374 -3.08 22.44 13.47
N ALA A 375 -3.87 23.48 13.76
CA ALA A 375 -5.19 23.36 14.38
C ALA A 375 -6.18 22.51 13.55
N ASN A 376 -6.04 22.59 12.22
CA ASN A 376 -6.86 21.92 11.22
C ASN A 376 -6.45 20.45 10.96
N VAL A 377 -5.44 19.92 11.66
CA VAL A 377 -5.16 18.47 11.64
C VAL A 377 -6.24 17.74 12.42
N GLN A 378 -7.01 16.91 11.72
CA GLN A 378 -8.17 16.20 12.28
C GLN A 378 -7.83 14.78 12.68
N PHE A 379 -7.13 14.07 11.79
CA PHE A 379 -6.85 12.64 11.94
C PHE A 379 -5.40 12.30 11.61
N LEU A 380 -4.88 11.32 12.34
CA LEU A 380 -3.62 10.63 12.06
C LEU A 380 -3.95 9.21 11.62
N LEU A 381 -3.41 8.79 10.48
CA LEU A 381 -3.52 7.41 10.00
C LEU A 381 -2.12 6.79 10.03
N ALA A 382 -1.99 5.63 10.66
CA ALA A 382 -0.73 4.92 10.84
C ALA A 382 -0.89 3.39 10.68
N GLY A 383 0.23 2.68 10.56
CA GLY A 383 0.34 1.23 10.56
C GLY A 383 1.20 0.76 11.73
N HIS A 384 2.20 -0.08 11.46
CA HIS A 384 3.28 -0.52 12.36
C HIS A 384 2.83 -1.46 13.49
N GLU A 385 1.81 -1.08 14.26
CA GLU A 385 1.16 -1.99 15.19
C GLU A 385 0.20 -2.88 14.39
N HIS A 386 0.45 -4.19 14.40
CA HIS A 386 -0.26 -5.15 13.56
C HIS A 386 -1.66 -5.51 14.09
N ALA A 387 -2.49 -4.47 14.27
CA ALA A 387 -3.86 -4.51 14.74
C ALA A 387 -4.65 -3.35 14.11
N PHE A 388 -5.95 -3.30 14.39
CA PHE A 388 -6.75 -2.10 14.19
C PHE A 388 -6.97 -1.41 15.52
N GLU A 389 -6.62 -0.13 15.61
CA GLU A 389 -6.84 0.67 16.81
C GLU A 389 -7.38 2.05 16.48
N THR A 390 -8.27 2.57 17.34
CA THR A 390 -8.63 3.99 17.32
C THR A 390 -8.38 4.60 18.69
N ILE A 391 -7.81 5.80 18.70
CA ILE A 391 -7.51 6.55 19.92
C ILE A 391 -8.07 7.95 19.76
N ASN A 392 -8.94 8.35 20.68
CA ASN A 392 -9.55 9.68 20.73
C ASN A 392 -9.21 10.35 22.06
N PHE A 393 -9.10 11.67 22.04
CA PHE A 393 -8.88 12.47 23.24
C PHE A 393 -10.07 13.40 23.48
N ALA A 394 -10.32 13.78 24.74
CA ALA A 394 -11.25 14.87 24.99
C ALA A 394 -10.66 16.17 24.42
N PRO A 395 -11.47 17.08 23.83
CA PRO A 395 -10.96 18.31 23.21
C PRO A 395 -10.08 19.16 24.14
N SER A 396 -10.36 19.15 25.45
CA SER A 396 -9.64 19.89 26.48
C SER A 396 -8.69 19.02 27.32
N ALA A 397 -8.31 17.83 26.84
CA ALA A 397 -7.50 16.89 27.62
C ALA A 397 -6.07 17.39 27.89
N ASP A 398 -5.51 18.20 26.98
CA ASP A 398 -4.13 18.69 27.08
C ASP A 398 -3.96 20.04 26.37
N PRO A 399 -4.59 21.12 26.88
CA PRO A 399 -4.55 22.42 26.24
C PRO A 399 -3.16 23.07 26.27
N ALA A 400 -2.24 22.57 27.11
CA ALA A 400 -0.88 23.10 27.24
C ALA A 400 0.03 22.66 26.08
N ASN A 401 -0.18 21.46 25.53
CA ASN A 401 0.58 20.97 24.38
C ASN A 401 -0.24 20.95 23.08
N TYR A 402 -1.56 20.85 23.18
CA TYR A 402 -2.48 20.79 22.05
C TYR A 402 -3.66 21.73 22.31
N PRO A 403 -3.47 23.05 22.19
CA PRO A 403 -4.49 24.05 22.54
C PRO A 403 -5.78 23.96 21.73
N THR A 404 -5.73 23.30 20.57
CA THR A 404 -6.89 23.06 19.69
C THR A 404 -7.38 21.60 19.74
N GLY A 405 -7.01 20.88 20.79
CA GLY A 405 -7.28 19.46 20.96
C GLY A 405 -6.36 18.56 20.13
N ARG A 406 -6.05 17.38 20.66
CA ARG A 406 -5.32 16.34 19.93
C ARG A 406 -6.18 15.82 18.78
N PRO A 407 -5.60 15.54 17.60
CA PRO A 407 -6.28 14.79 16.55
C PRO A 407 -6.62 13.39 17.04
N ALA A 408 -7.66 12.78 16.47
CA ALA A 408 -7.86 11.35 16.67
C ALA A 408 -6.86 10.56 15.81
N GLN A 409 -6.46 9.39 16.29
CA GLN A 409 -5.58 8.51 15.55
C GLN A 409 -6.29 7.20 15.21
N VAL A 410 -6.06 6.69 14.01
CA VAL A 410 -6.42 5.34 13.59
C VAL A 410 -5.18 4.59 13.12
N ILE A 411 -5.04 3.37 13.62
CA ILE A 411 -4.01 2.41 13.24
C ILE A 411 -4.69 1.35 12.36
N VAL A 412 -4.12 1.10 11.19
CA VAL A 412 -4.59 0.10 10.21
C VAL A 412 -3.42 -0.80 9.81
N GLY A 413 -2.83 -1.52 10.78
CA GLY A 413 -1.70 -2.42 10.54
C GLY A 413 -2.06 -3.90 10.46
N GLY A 414 -3.36 -4.23 10.44
CA GLY A 414 -3.84 -5.61 10.34
C GLY A 414 -4.05 -6.14 8.92
N SER A 415 -3.38 -5.62 7.87
CA SER A 415 -3.78 -5.94 6.48
C SER A 415 -3.08 -7.14 5.85
N GLY A 416 -2.16 -7.82 6.55
CA GLY A 416 -1.56 -9.05 6.03
C GLY A 416 -0.52 -9.70 6.92
N THR A 417 0.50 -8.93 7.33
CA THR A 417 1.60 -9.45 8.15
C THR A 417 1.09 -9.98 9.49
N GLN A 418 1.90 -10.79 10.17
CA GLN A 418 1.49 -11.46 11.40
C GLN A 418 0.95 -10.48 12.46
N LEU A 419 -0.29 -10.68 12.90
CA LEU A 419 -0.93 -9.84 13.93
C LEU A 419 -0.14 -9.87 15.24
N GLU A 420 -0.26 -8.79 16.00
CA GLU A 420 0.35 -8.65 17.33
C GLU A 420 -0.02 -9.79 18.29
N ALA A 421 -1.26 -10.28 18.22
CA ALA A 421 -1.72 -11.38 19.07
C ALA A 421 -0.95 -12.71 18.88
N PHE A 422 -0.23 -12.85 17.76
CA PHE A 422 0.63 -14.00 17.48
C PHE A 422 2.12 -13.76 17.75
N ASP A 423 2.54 -12.53 18.07
CA ASP A 423 3.94 -12.20 18.33
C ASP A 423 4.28 -12.35 19.81
N PRO A 424 5.15 -13.30 20.23
CA PRO A 424 5.50 -13.52 21.63
C PRO A 424 6.14 -12.32 22.34
N LEU A 425 6.65 -11.34 21.60
CA LEU A 425 7.24 -10.12 22.16
C LEU A 425 6.21 -9.00 22.32
N SER A 426 5.00 -9.17 21.77
CA SER A 426 3.94 -8.18 21.84
C SER A 426 3.22 -8.21 23.19
N PRO A 427 2.85 -7.05 23.76
CA PRO A 427 1.92 -7.01 24.90
C PRO A 427 0.56 -7.63 24.57
N PHE A 428 0.24 -7.80 23.28
CA PHE A 428 -0.99 -8.41 22.82
C PHE A 428 -0.92 -9.93 22.65
N TYR A 429 0.24 -10.56 22.88
CA TYR A 429 0.40 -11.98 22.67
C TYR A 429 -0.62 -12.83 23.44
N GLU A 430 -1.25 -13.76 22.71
CA GLU A 430 -2.08 -14.84 23.27
C GLU A 430 -2.04 -16.11 22.41
N GLY A 431 -1.27 -16.12 21.31
CA GLY A 431 -1.11 -17.27 20.41
C GLY A 431 -2.31 -17.55 19.50
N GLN A 432 -3.35 -16.72 19.57
CA GLN A 432 -4.54 -16.77 18.73
C GLN A 432 -4.94 -15.34 18.32
N GLY A 433 -5.74 -15.20 17.27
CA GLY A 433 -6.23 -13.92 16.78
C GLY A 433 -7.66 -14.05 16.27
N GLY A 434 -8.29 -12.94 15.90
CA GLY A 434 -9.68 -12.92 15.43
C GLY A 434 -10.67 -12.53 16.53
N ALA A 435 -11.95 -12.88 16.33
CA ALA A 435 -13.01 -12.44 17.23
C ALA A 435 -12.88 -12.99 18.64
N GLY A 436 -12.88 -12.09 19.64
CA GLY A 436 -12.72 -12.47 21.05
C GLY A 436 -11.27 -12.73 21.47
N SER A 437 -10.32 -12.40 20.61
CA SER A 437 -8.89 -12.27 20.95
C SER A 437 -8.66 -11.12 21.95
N LYS A 438 -7.41 -10.68 22.18
CA LYS A 438 -7.08 -9.45 22.93
C LYS A 438 -7.62 -8.19 22.24
N GLU A 439 -8.92 -8.03 22.28
CA GLU A 439 -9.70 -6.94 21.73
C GLU A 439 -10.29 -6.12 22.88
N ARG A 440 -10.46 -4.81 22.68
CA ARG A 440 -10.99 -3.93 23.72
C ARG A 440 -11.99 -2.95 23.15
N SER A 441 -13.11 -2.78 23.85
CA SER A 441 -14.16 -1.81 23.51
C SER A 441 -13.91 -0.42 24.11
N HIS A 442 -12.80 -0.25 24.82
CA HIS A 442 -12.37 0.99 25.44
C HIS A 442 -10.82 1.06 25.44
N PRO A 443 -10.23 2.26 25.62
CA PRO A 443 -8.78 2.39 25.75
C PRO A 443 -8.21 1.58 26.91
N ALA A 444 -6.90 1.30 26.86
CA ALA A 444 -6.19 0.44 27.82
C ALA A 444 -6.12 0.98 29.27
N GLY A 445 -6.57 2.21 29.50
CA GLY A 445 -6.40 2.91 30.77
C GLY A 445 -4.98 3.44 31.01
N LEU A 446 -4.09 3.34 30.02
CA LEU A 446 -2.76 3.95 30.04
C LEU A 446 -2.81 5.42 29.57
N LEU A 447 -1.74 6.15 29.87
CA LEU A 447 -1.57 7.54 29.43
C LEU A 447 -0.77 7.57 28.12
N TYR A 448 -1.32 8.20 27.10
CA TYR A 448 -0.66 8.42 25.82
C TYR A 448 -0.01 9.80 25.84
N ASP A 449 1.32 9.84 25.91
CA ASP A 449 2.05 11.11 26.03
C ASP A 449 1.50 11.98 27.18
N GLY A 450 1.32 11.36 28.36
CA GLY A 450 0.81 12.00 29.59
C GLY A 450 -0.71 12.17 29.69
N VAL A 451 -1.50 11.72 28.69
CA VAL A 451 -2.94 12.02 28.60
C VAL A 451 -3.77 10.75 28.40
N ALA A 452 -4.84 10.60 29.17
CA ALA A 452 -5.77 9.49 28.99
C ALA A 452 -6.60 9.68 27.71
N ALA A 453 -6.74 8.60 26.92
CA ALA A 453 -7.70 8.58 25.82
C ALA A 453 -9.14 8.59 26.37
N SER A 454 -10.03 9.35 25.72
CA SER A 454 -11.44 9.46 26.11
C SER A 454 -12.30 8.32 25.58
N SER A 455 -11.92 7.76 24.43
CA SER A 455 -12.59 6.64 23.77
C SER A 455 -11.68 6.03 22.72
N GLY A 456 -11.98 4.80 22.32
CA GLY A 456 -11.14 4.05 21.40
C GLY A 456 -11.47 2.57 21.47
N ILE A 457 -11.07 1.83 20.44
CA ILE A 457 -11.18 0.37 20.40
C ILE A 457 -9.89 -0.23 19.85
N LEU A 458 -9.60 -1.47 20.23
CA LEU A 458 -8.54 -2.31 19.67
C LEU A 458 -9.16 -3.60 19.16
N LEU A 459 -8.84 -3.99 17.92
CA LEU A 459 -9.24 -5.25 17.30
C LEU A 459 -8.01 -5.98 16.75
N ASN A 460 -7.75 -7.18 17.25
CA ASN A 460 -6.68 -8.07 16.79
C ASN A 460 -7.20 -8.99 15.67
N ARG A 461 -7.55 -8.38 14.53
CA ARG A 461 -8.10 -9.08 13.36
C ARG A 461 -7.45 -8.61 12.08
N TYR A 462 -7.25 -9.54 11.16
CA TYR A 462 -6.95 -9.21 9.78
C TYR A 462 -8.08 -8.42 9.16
N SER A 463 -7.77 -7.25 8.59
CA SER A 463 -8.79 -6.32 8.12
C SER A 463 -8.24 -5.22 7.22
N PHE A 464 -9.15 -4.46 6.59
CA PHE A 464 -8.86 -3.18 5.96
C PHE A 464 -9.96 -2.17 6.28
N LEU A 465 -9.64 -0.88 6.26
CA LEU A 465 -10.61 0.18 6.56
C LEU A 465 -11.17 0.76 5.26
N LEU A 466 -12.49 0.71 5.11
CA LEU A 466 -13.23 1.40 4.05
C LEU A 466 -13.81 2.71 4.59
N LEU A 467 -13.42 3.84 4.02
CA LEU A 467 -13.99 5.15 4.32
C LEU A 467 -14.89 5.59 3.17
N GLU A 468 -16.14 5.94 3.48
CA GLU A 468 -17.12 6.43 2.52
C GLU A 468 -17.65 7.80 2.94
N ARG A 469 -17.67 8.74 2.00
CA ARG A 469 -18.15 10.10 2.22
C ARG A 469 -19.66 10.18 2.05
N ASP A 470 -20.35 10.64 3.08
CA ASP A 470 -21.77 10.98 3.09
C ASP A 470 -21.99 12.44 3.52
N ASP A 471 -23.24 12.86 3.66
CA ASP A 471 -23.62 14.24 4.02
C ASP A 471 -23.14 14.65 5.42
N ALA A 472 -22.80 13.69 6.28
CA ALA A 472 -22.32 13.91 7.65
C ALA A 472 -20.78 13.82 7.76
N GLY A 473 -20.05 13.69 6.64
CA GLY A 473 -18.60 13.56 6.60
C GLY A 473 -18.17 12.16 6.17
N TRP A 474 -17.23 11.55 6.91
CA TRP A 474 -16.69 10.23 6.56
C TRP A 474 -17.25 9.13 7.48
N ALA A 475 -17.84 8.11 6.89
CA ALA A 475 -18.22 6.86 7.55
C ALA A 475 -17.11 5.82 7.34
N GLY A 476 -16.64 5.18 8.39
CA GLY A 476 -15.69 4.07 8.32
C GLY A 476 -16.38 2.72 8.49
N THR A 477 -15.94 1.72 7.75
CA THR A 477 -16.28 0.31 7.98
C THR A 477 -15.00 -0.48 7.98
N LEU A 478 -14.68 -1.16 9.09
CA LEU A 478 -13.61 -2.14 9.09
C LEU A 478 -14.15 -3.41 8.44
N MET A 479 -13.44 -3.91 7.45
CA MET A 479 -13.83 -5.03 6.62
C MET A 479 -12.88 -6.19 6.87
N ASP A 480 -13.40 -7.41 6.95
CA ASP A 480 -12.59 -8.62 7.07
C ASP A 480 -11.92 -9.01 5.73
N PRO A 481 -11.11 -10.09 5.69
CA PRO A 481 -10.43 -10.52 4.47
C PRO A 481 -11.35 -10.86 3.29
N ASP A 482 -12.62 -11.16 3.52
CA ASP A 482 -13.58 -11.50 2.48
C ASP A 482 -14.46 -10.31 2.08
N GLY A 483 -14.38 -9.21 2.82
CA GLY A 483 -15.15 -7.99 2.62
C GLY A 483 -16.47 -7.99 3.39
N ALA A 484 -16.60 -8.78 4.45
CA ALA A 484 -17.71 -8.65 5.39
C ALA A 484 -17.40 -7.56 6.43
N PRO A 485 -18.39 -6.74 6.82
CA PRO A 485 -18.18 -5.69 7.81
C PRO A 485 -17.94 -6.28 9.20
N ILE A 486 -16.82 -5.91 9.83
CA ILE A 486 -16.50 -6.21 11.23
C ILE A 486 -17.17 -5.18 12.13
N ASN A 487 -16.91 -3.89 11.87
CA ASN A 487 -17.46 -2.81 12.66
C ASN A 487 -17.67 -1.54 11.82
N ARG A 488 -18.29 -0.53 12.43
CA ARG A 488 -18.54 0.77 11.83
C ARG A 488 -18.00 1.89 12.70
N CYS A 489 -17.47 2.91 12.06
CA CYS A 489 -16.92 4.11 12.67
C CYS A 489 -17.53 5.36 12.03
N ARG A 490 -17.54 6.46 12.77
CA ARG A 490 -17.88 7.79 12.27
C ARG A 490 -16.74 8.74 12.55
N LEU A 491 -16.22 9.37 11.51
CA LEU A 491 -15.16 10.37 11.61
C LEU A 491 -15.82 11.75 11.72
N ASN A 492 -15.58 12.44 12.83
CA ASN A 492 -16.01 13.81 13.06
C ASN A 492 -14.78 14.72 13.15
N GLY A 493 -14.55 15.49 12.09
CA GLY A 493 -13.38 16.35 11.98
C GLY A 493 -13.37 17.53 12.96
N GLU A 494 -14.53 18.13 13.22
CA GLU A 494 -14.68 19.25 14.17
C GLU A 494 -14.35 18.84 15.60
N ARG A 495 -14.76 17.63 15.98
CA ARG A 495 -14.50 17.05 17.32
C ARG A 495 -13.18 16.30 17.39
N LYS A 496 -12.47 16.15 16.27
CA LYS A 496 -11.26 15.32 16.15
C LYS A 496 -11.48 13.93 16.75
N GLN A 497 -12.54 13.26 16.30
CA GLN A 497 -13.00 12.00 16.87
C GLN A 497 -13.33 10.96 15.79
N ILE A 498 -12.94 9.71 16.04
CA ILE A 498 -13.31 8.51 15.30
C ILE A 498 -14.14 7.64 16.25
N ALA A 499 -15.47 7.76 16.15
CA ALA A 499 -16.40 7.04 17.02
C ALA A 499 -16.72 5.67 16.40
N CYS A 500 -16.12 4.61 16.93
CA CYS A 500 -16.34 3.24 16.47
C CYS A 500 -17.28 2.47 17.40
N VAL A 501 -18.14 1.65 16.79
CA VAL A 501 -18.90 0.62 17.52
C VAL A 501 -18.00 -0.59 17.67
N PHE A 502 -17.92 -1.16 18.88
CA PHE A 502 -17.21 -2.42 19.08
C PHE A 502 -18.04 -3.57 18.47
N PRO A 503 -17.43 -4.51 17.73
CA PRO A 503 -18.16 -5.63 17.15
C PRO A 503 -18.78 -6.48 18.26
N GLY A 504 -20.06 -6.83 18.11
CA GLY A 504 -20.71 -7.81 19.01
C GLY A 504 -20.08 -9.21 18.87
N PRO A 505 -20.37 -10.14 19.79
CA PRO A 505 -19.98 -11.53 19.63
C PRO A 505 -20.56 -12.06 18.31
N GLN A 506 -19.71 -12.53 17.41
CA GLN A 506 -20.17 -13.17 16.17
C GLN A 506 -20.98 -14.41 16.55
N ALA A 507 -22.22 -14.51 16.05
CA ALA A 507 -22.94 -15.77 16.07
C ALA A 507 -22.11 -16.76 15.25
N ARG A 508 -21.63 -17.83 15.88
CA ARG A 508 -21.04 -18.95 15.15
C ARG A 508 -22.20 -19.59 14.38
N GLU A 509 -22.27 -19.39 13.07
CA GLU A 509 -23.09 -20.21 12.19
C GLU A 509 -22.44 -21.57 11.93
#